data_AF-A0A0C3DUH4-F1
#
_entry.id   AF-A0A0C3DUH4-F1
#
_cell.length_a   1.000
_cell.length_b   1.000
_cell.length_c   1.000
_cell.angle_alpha   90.00
_cell.angle_beta   90.00
_cell.angle_gamma   90.00
#
_symmetry.space_group_name_H-M   'P 1'
#
loop_
_entity.id
_entity.type
_entity.pdbx_description
1 polymer ?
#
loop_
_entity_poly.entity_id
_entity_poly.type
_entity_poly.pdbx_seq_one_letter_code
_entity_poly.pdbx_strand_id
1 'polypeptide(L)'
;MVSTSQEGAALLDEMYVTVLKSVVVKKQRPLAQFCSLMRQILYMLEPLPLDTLDAMCMHFPQEDNCFNVAIILNHMGSLLSGVTDRKSPIRLLHSSFHDFLTDQSQSGDYFVGELDIQAELAVASLCVLCGDLCFNICRMESFYLLNSDVPGLADRVKAKIPPHLSYSCLCWANHLQATKFDPELAGHVKNIFGNERILFWLEILSLLGVLGNDVLWCSKVVPGESISRMVRSCITQLIQEKVGYEDLEALARDGVKFIHYFSTAISASTPHLYISALPFVPENAIPYRGLMVNLPCIAKIAEGHSNEDWPAA
;
A
#
# COMPACT_ATOMS: atom_id res chain seq x y z
N MET A 1 -0.63 46.02 -8.04
CA MET A 1 -1.57 44.95 -7.63
C MET A 1 -0.90 43.68 -7.12
N VAL A 2 0.44 43.62 -6.98
CA VAL A 2 1.16 42.43 -6.47
C VAL A 2 1.27 42.40 -4.93
N SER A 3 1.24 43.56 -4.26
CA SER A 3 1.51 43.67 -2.81
C SER A 3 0.42 43.06 -1.91
N THR A 4 -0.86 43.17 -2.29
CA THR A 4 -1.98 42.67 -1.47
C THR A 4 -2.03 41.14 -1.38
N SER A 5 -1.46 40.43 -2.37
CA SER A 5 -1.37 38.96 -2.32
C SER A 5 -0.24 38.47 -1.41
N GLN A 6 0.88 39.19 -1.35
CA GLN A 6 2.02 38.86 -0.49
C GLN A 6 1.73 39.19 0.99
N GLU A 7 1.05 40.30 1.27
CA GLU A 7 0.61 40.63 2.64
C GLU A 7 -0.41 39.59 3.15
N GLY A 8 -1.35 39.16 2.30
CA GLY A 8 -2.31 38.11 2.66
C GLY A 8 -1.65 36.76 2.96
N ALA A 9 -0.65 36.37 2.18
CA ALA A 9 0.12 35.15 2.44
C ALA A 9 0.90 35.23 3.76
N ALA A 10 1.59 36.35 4.02
CA ALA A 10 2.34 36.54 5.26
C ALA A 10 1.44 36.48 6.52
N LEU A 11 0.22 37.01 6.44
CA LEU A 11 -0.76 36.93 7.53
C LEU A 11 -1.24 35.50 7.78
N LEU A 12 -1.40 34.70 6.72
CA LEU A 12 -1.75 33.28 6.85
C LEU A 12 -0.61 32.49 7.49
N ASP A 13 0.63 32.75 7.11
CA ASP A 13 1.81 32.10 7.68
C ASP A 13 1.93 32.42 9.18
N GLU A 14 1.73 33.68 9.57
CA GLU A 14 1.73 34.09 10.98
C GLU A 14 0.60 33.40 11.77
N MET A 15 -0.59 33.26 11.17
CA MET A 15 -1.70 32.51 11.76
C MET A 15 -1.33 31.04 11.95
N TYR A 16 -0.77 30.36 10.95
CA TYR A 16 -0.36 28.96 11.05
C TYR A 16 0.70 28.76 12.14
N VAL A 17 1.73 29.62 12.18
CA VAL A 17 2.76 29.59 13.22
C VAL A 17 2.13 29.78 14.61
N THR A 18 1.18 30.69 14.76
CA THR A 18 0.50 30.97 16.02
C THR A 18 -0.30 29.76 16.50
N VAL A 19 -1.09 29.16 15.61
CA VAL A 19 -1.84 27.93 15.92
C VAL A 19 -0.88 26.81 16.28
N LEU A 20 0.15 26.54 15.46
CA LEU A 20 1.10 25.45 15.72
C LEU A 20 1.89 25.63 17.02
N LYS A 21 2.28 26.86 17.39
CA LYS A 21 2.90 27.13 18.70
C LYS A 21 1.99 26.80 19.88
N SER A 22 0.68 26.89 19.70
CA SER A 22 -0.30 26.57 20.75
C SER A 22 -0.57 25.07 20.89
N VAL A 23 -0.36 24.28 19.82
CA VAL A 23 -0.71 22.85 19.79
C VAL A 23 0.50 21.91 19.75
N VAL A 24 1.63 22.33 19.19
CA VAL A 24 2.88 21.56 19.12
C VAL A 24 3.92 22.23 20.01
N VAL A 25 4.32 21.52 21.06
CA VAL A 25 5.37 22.00 21.96
C VAL A 25 6.71 21.99 21.21
N LYS A 26 7.43 23.12 21.23
CA LYS A 26 8.79 23.25 20.66
C LYS A 26 9.87 22.52 21.49
N LYS A 27 9.68 21.21 21.67
CA LYS A 27 10.67 20.26 22.16
C LYS A 27 11.03 19.33 21.00
N GLN A 28 12.26 18.83 20.99
CA GLN A 28 12.80 18.02 19.88
C GLN A 28 11.86 16.88 19.49
N ARG A 29 11.38 16.09 20.46
CA ARG A 29 10.55 14.91 20.20
C ARG A 29 9.13 15.26 19.69
N PRO A 30 8.30 16.08 20.38
CA PRO A 30 6.97 16.43 19.85
C PRO A 30 7.00 17.11 18.48
N LEU A 31 8.01 17.95 18.21
CA LEU A 31 8.18 18.59 16.92
C LEU A 31 8.53 17.58 15.83
N ALA A 32 9.47 16.67 16.09
CA ALA A 32 9.83 15.61 15.15
C ALA A 32 8.63 14.69 14.83
N GLN A 33 7.85 14.33 15.85
CA GLN A 33 6.63 13.52 15.67
C GLN A 33 5.57 14.24 14.85
N PHE A 34 5.37 15.54 15.09
CA PHE A 34 4.50 16.37 14.27
C PHE A 34 4.95 16.41 12.81
N CYS A 35 6.21 16.76 12.57
CA CYS A 35 6.75 16.86 11.21
C CYS A 35 6.66 15.52 10.47
N SER A 36 6.97 14.42 11.15
CA SER A 36 6.84 13.06 10.62
C SER A 36 5.39 12.74 10.25
N LEU A 37 4.44 12.95 11.17
CA LEU A 37 3.03 12.68 10.92
C LEU A 37 2.47 13.53 9.77
N MET A 38 2.81 14.82 9.74
CA MET A 38 2.39 15.69 8.65
C MET A 38 2.98 15.20 7.34
N ARG A 39 4.26 14.81 7.30
CA ARG A 39 4.88 14.22 6.10
C ARG A 39 4.08 13.03 5.59
N GLN A 40 3.67 12.13 6.48
CA GLN A 40 2.86 10.97 6.11
C GLN A 40 1.50 11.41 5.53
N ILE A 41 0.80 12.34 6.18
CA ILE A 41 -0.50 12.84 5.71
C ILE A 41 -0.39 13.54 4.35
N LEU A 42 0.68 14.28 4.10
CA LEU A 42 0.89 15.03 2.85
C LEU A 42 1.21 14.10 1.67
N TYR A 43 2.00 13.05 1.89
CA TYR A 43 2.56 12.21 0.82
C TYR A 43 1.87 10.85 0.63
N MET A 44 0.91 10.49 1.50
CA MET A 44 0.03 9.36 1.23
C MET A 44 -0.78 9.58 -0.04
N LEU A 45 -0.89 8.54 -0.87
CA LEU A 45 -1.60 8.62 -2.16
C LEU A 45 -3.10 8.83 -1.97
N GLU A 46 -3.62 8.44 -0.81
CA GLU A 46 -5.00 8.64 -0.41
C GLU A 46 -5.06 9.08 1.05
N PRO A 47 -5.91 10.07 1.39
CA PRO A 47 -6.17 10.42 2.77
C PRO A 47 -6.69 9.23 3.57
N LEU A 48 -6.08 8.94 4.70
CA LEU A 48 -6.44 7.82 5.56
C LEU A 48 -7.18 8.29 6.84
N PRO A 49 -8.13 7.49 7.36
CA PRO A 49 -8.73 7.72 8.67
C PRO A 49 -7.71 7.61 9.80
N LEU A 50 -8.01 8.24 10.94
CA LEU A 50 -7.10 8.29 12.09
C LEU A 50 -6.62 6.91 12.53
N ASP A 51 -7.53 5.94 12.72
CA ASP A 51 -7.16 4.59 13.17
C ASP A 51 -6.27 3.87 12.13
N THR A 52 -6.41 4.23 10.85
CA THR A 52 -5.60 3.68 9.75
C THR A 52 -4.20 4.29 9.73
N LEU A 53 -4.10 5.61 9.96
CA LEU A 53 -2.82 6.28 10.15
C LEU A 53 -2.09 5.71 11.35
N ASP A 54 -2.77 5.55 12.50
CA ASP A 54 -2.20 4.93 13.71
C ASP A 54 -1.60 3.55 13.39
N ALA A 55 -2.34 2.70 12.67
CA ALA A 55 -1.86 1.38 12.27
C ALA A 55 -0.65 1.46 11.34
N MET A 56 -0.66 2.35 10.34
CA MET A 56 0.45 2.55 9.42
C MET A 56 1.71 3.08 10.12
N CYS A 57 1.57 4.05 11.03
CA CYS A 57 2.69 4.68 11.75
C CYS A 57 3.55 3.66 12.52
N MET A 58 2.94 2.57 13.03
CA MET A 58 3.66 1.52 13.76
C MET A 58 4.67 0.74 12.92
N HIS A 59 4.61 0.87 11.59
CA HIS A 59 5.48 0.16 10.66
C HIS A 59 6.54 1.07 10.00
N PHE A 60 6.62 2.34 10.39
CA PHE A 60 7.66 3.24 9.89
C PHE A 60 9.02 2.90 10.52
N PRO A 61 10.13 3.01 9.75
CA PRO A 61 11.45 2.53 10.19
C PRO A 61 12.11 3.36 11.31
N GLN A 62 11.68 4.61 11.53
CA GLN A 62 12.28 5.47 12.56
C GLN A 62 11.61 5.22 13.92
N GLU A 63 12.40 4.93 14.96
CA GLU A 63 11.88 4.67 16.33
C GLU A 63 11.08 5.85 16.91
N ASP A 64 11.42 7.08 16.52
CA ASP A 64 10.69 8.29 16.92
C ASP A 64 9.28 8.38 16.31
N ASN A 65 8.95 7.54 15.32
CA ASN A 65 7.64 7.45 14.67
C ASN A 65 6.63 6.57 15.40
N CYS A 66 7.04 5.87 16.46
CA CYS A 66 6.10 5.14 17.32
C CYS A 66 5.45 6.11 18.31
N PHE A 67 4.36 6.73 17.88
CA PHE A 67 3.54 7.62 18.70
C PHE A 67 2.05 7.42 18.41
N ASN A 68 1.23 7.88 19.35
CA ASN A 68 -0.21 7.88 19.17
C ASN A 68 -0.61 9.09 18.31
N VAL A 69 -1.07 8.83 17.09
CA VAL A 69 -1.49 9.85 16.11
C VAL A 69 -2.58 10.75 16.69
N ALA A 70 -3.52 10.18 17.46
CA ALA A 70 -4.60 10.95 18.07
C ALA A 70 -4.08 12.06 19.00
N ILE A 71 -3.01 11.82 19.76
CA ILE A 71 -2.44 12.84 20.67
C ILE A 71 -1.97 14.06 19.89
N ILE A 72 -1.38 13.86 18.71
CA ILE A 72 -0.87 14.94 17.87
C ILE A 72 -2.03 15.66 17.17
N LEU A 73 -2.99 14.90 16.61
CA LEU A 73 -4.07 15.46 15.79
C LEU A 73 -5.23 16.07 16.59
N ASN A 74 -5.45 15.66 17.85
CA ASN A 74 -6.63 16.07 18.65
C ASN A 74 -6.82 17.59 18.75
N HIS A 75 -5.74 18.36 18.68
CA HIS A 75 -5.78 19.82 18.78
C HIS A 75 -5.70 20.53 17.43
N MET A 76 -5.69 19.79 16.32
CA MET A 76 -5.50 20.34 14.97
C MET A 76 -6.80 20.54 14.21
N GLY A 77 -7.96 20.53 14.87
CA GLY A 77 -9.28 20.68 14.22
C GLY A 77 -9.49 22.00 13.47
N SER A 78 -8.67 23.02 13.74
CA SER A 78 -8.66 24.28 12.97
C SER A 78 -7.83 24.21 11.69
N LEU A 79 -7.01 23.18 11.51
CA LEU A 79 -6.12 22.98 10.37
C LEU A 79 -6.49 21.73 9.56
N LEU A 80 -7.08 20.74 10.21
CA LEU A 80 -7.35 19.41 9.69
C LEU A 80 -8.82 19.02 9.92
N SER A 81 -9.42 18.40 8.90
CA SER A 81 -10.69 17.67 9.02
C SER A 81 -10.44 16.20 9.38
N GLY A 82 -11.48 15.51 9.85
CA GLY A 82 -11.42 14.08 10.21
C GLY A 82 -10.77 13.78 11.57
N VAL A 83 -10.25 14.79 12.29
CA VAL A 83 -9.56 14.57 13.57
C VAL A 83 -10.47 14.10 14.71
N THR A 84 -11.78 14.32 14.61
CA THR A 84 -12.78 13.94 15.65
C THR A 84 -13.51 12.63 15.34
N ASP A 85 -13.72 12.31 14.06
CA ASP A 85 -14.33 11.05 13.63
C ASP A 85 -13.24 10.11 13.12
N ARG A 86 -12.96 9.05 13.89
CA ARG A 86 -11.93 8.06 13.60
C ARG A 86 -12.10 7.34 12.25
N LYS A 87 -13.30 7.38 11.66
CA LYS A 87 -13.60 6.78 10.35
C LYS A 87 -13.48 7.76 9.19
N SER A 88 -13.48 9.06 9.47
CA SER A 88 -13.33 10.09 8.45
C SER A 88 -11.85 10.27 8.11
N PRO A 89 -11.48 10.34 6.82
CA PRO A 89 -10.10 10.56 6.43
C PRO A 89 -9.55 11.91 6.88
N ILE A 90 -8.31 11.92 7.38
CA ILE A 90 -7.62 13.14 7.77
C ILE A 90 -7.24 13.93 6.52
N ARG A 91 -7.67 15.20 6.44
CA ARG A 91 -7.31 16.10 5.33
C ARG A 91 -7.02 17.49 5.84
N LEU A 92 -6.09 18.17 5.18
CA LEU A 92 -5.91 19.61 5.38
C LEU A 92 -7.19 20.36 5.01
N LEU A 93 -7.56 21.36 5.80
CA LEU A 93 -8.72 22.21 5.50
C LEU A 93 -8.46 23.18 4.35
N HIS A 94 -7.21 23.58 4.13
CA HIS A 94 -6.86 24.55 3.11
C HIS A 94 -5.49 24.26 2.49
N SER A 95 -5.36 24.50 1.17
CA SER A 95 -4.12 24.24 0.43
C SER A 95 -2.96 25.14 0.86
N SER A 96 -3.21 26.38 1.30
CA SER A 96 -2.11 27.23 1.80
C SER A 96 -1.44 26.67 3.05
N PHE A 97 -2.08 25.77 3.80
CA PHE A 97 -1.41 25.08 4.90
C PHE A 97 -0.42 24.03 4.40
N HIS A 98 -0.72 23.35 3.30
CA HIS A 98 0.26 22.51 2.59
C HIS A 98 1.44 23.38 2.15
N ASP A 99 1.17 24.48 1.45
CA ASP A 99 2.21 25.37 0.92
C ASP A 99 3.15 25.85 2.05
N PHE A 100 2.57 26.31 3.16
CA PHE A 100 3.29 26.69 4.37
C PHE A 100 4.19 25.57 4.90
N LEU A 101 3.66 24.36 5.10
CA LEU A 101 4.44 23.22 5.64
C LEU A 101 5.58 22.79 4.71
N THR A 102 5.43 23.00 3.40
CA THR A 102 6.42 22.64 2.38
C THR A 102 7.39 23.77 2.02
N ASP A 103 7.29 24.95 2.64
CA ASP A 103 8.25 26.04 2.50
C ASP A 103 9.01 26.27 3.81
N GLN A 104 10.30 25.92 3.81
CA GLN A 104 11.19 26.03 4.97
C GLN A 104 11.34 27.49 5.46
N SER A 105 11.25 28.46 4.56
CA SER A 105 11.38 29.87 4.90
C SER A 105 10.15 30.40 5.64
N GLN A 106 8.98 29.81 5.39
CA GLN A 106 7.70 30.19 6.02
C GLN A 106 7.46 29.40 7.31
N SER A 107 7.65 28.09 7.28
CA SER A 107 7.32 27.20 8.40
C SER A 107 8.39 27.10 9.49
N GLY A 108 9.65 27.42 9.17
CA GLY A 108 10.76 27.36 10.13
C GLY A 108 10.88 25.98 10.77
N ASP A 109 10.72 25.91 12.09
CA ASP A 109 10.79 24.66 12.86
C ASP A 109 9.73 23.62 12.44
N TYR A 110 8.62 24.06 11.85
CA TYR A 110 7.49 23.20 11.46
C TYR A 110 7.61 22.66 10.02
N PHE A 111 8.74 22.89 9.36
CA PHE A 111 8.95 22.45 7.99
C PHE A 111 8.83 20.93 7.84
N VAL A 112 8.11 20.53 6.79
CA VAL A 112 7.88 19.14 6.41
C VAL A 112 8.56 18.91 5.07
N GLY A 113 9.82 18.49 5.11
CA GLY A 113 10.58 18.14 3.91
C GLY A 113 10.10 16.83 3.27
N GLU A 114 10.36 16.69 1.97
CA GLU A 114 10.00 15.52 1.16
C GLU A 114 10.93 14.31 1.34
N LEU A 115 12.14 14.52 1.88
CA LEU A 115 13.21 13.54 1.79
C LEU A 115 12.79 12.18 2.38
N ASP A 116 12.93 11.15 1.55
CA ASP A 116 12.79 9.72 1.82
C ASP A 116 11.39 9.21 2.25
N ILE A 117 10.36 10.05 2.26
CA ILE A 117 9.00 9.61 2.68
C ILE A 117 8.41 8.50 1.81
N GLN A 118 8.69 8.49 0.50
CA GLN A 118 8.19 7.44 -0.39
C GLN A 118 8.82 6.09 -0.06
N ALA A 119 10.08 6.08 0.38
CA ALA A 119 10.74 4.87 0.84
C ALA A 119 10.17 4.41 2.18
N GLU A 120 9.97 5.33 3.12
CA GLU A 120 9.32 5.02 4.40
C GLU A 120 7.90 4.46 4.22
N LEU A 121 7.10 5.05 3.32
CA LEU A 121 5.74 4.59 2.99
C LEU A 121 5.76 3.21 2.30
N ALA A 122 6.74 2.95 1.43
CA ALA A 122 6.94 1.65 0.81
C ALA A 122 7.31 0.60 1.87
N VAL A 123 8.26 0.88 2.75
CA VAL A 123 8.65 0.00 3.87
C VAL A 123 7.44 -0.28 4.76
N ALA A 124 6.75 0.76 5.24
CA ALA A 124 5.60 0.60 6.12
C ALA A 124 4.50 -0.25 5.46
N SER A 125 4.22 -0.01 4.18
CA SER A 125 3.24 -0.82 3.43
C SER A 125 3.68 -2.27 3.29
N LEU A 126 4.94 -2.53 2.95
CA LEU A 126 5.46 -3.89 2.81
C LEU A 126 5.50 -4.62 4.17
N CYS A 127 5.76 -3.93 5.27
CA CYS A 127 5.69 -4.44 6.63
C CYS A 127 4.25 -4.84 7.01
N VAL A 128 3.25 -4.02 6.68
CA VAL A 128 1.83 -4.40 6.83
C VAL A 128 1.52 -5.66 6.04
N LEU A 129 1.96 -5.75 4.77
CA LEU A 129 1.78 -6.98 3.98
C LEU A 129 2.46 -8.20 4.61
N CYS A 130 3.65 -8.02 5.19
CA CYS A 130 4.35 -9.10 5.91
C CYS A 130 3.64 -9.51 7.21
N GLY A 131 2.89 -8.62 7.88
CA GLY A 131 2.17 -8.92 9.11
C GLY A 131 0.81 -9.54 8.88
N ASP A 132 0.05 -9.00 7.92
CA ASP A 132 -1.41 -9.13 7.90
C ASP A 132 -1.93 -10.00 6.75
N LEU A 133 -1.10 -10.32 5.75
CA LEU A 133 -1.48 -11.24 4.68
C LEU A 133 -1.69 -12.65 5.23
N CYS A 134 -2.86 -13.23 4.93
CA CYS A 134 -3.19 -14.58 5.34
C CYS A 134 -4.09 -15.29 4.31
N PHE A 135 -4.04 -16.62 4.31
CA PHE A 135 -4.88 -17.47 3.48
C PHE A 135 -6.36 -17.31 3.82
N ASN A 136 -7.20 -17.16 2.80
CA ASN A 136 -8.66 -17.15 2.92
C ASN A 136 -9.16 -16.15 3.96
N ILE A 137 -8.74 -14.88 3.84
CA ILE A 137 -8.97 -13.81 4.83
C ILE A 137 -10.47 -13.58 5.09
N CYS A 138 -11.30 -13.77 4.05
CA CYS A 138 -12.76 -13.66 4.13
C CYS A 138 -13.48 -14.97 4.51
N ARG A 139 -12.74 -16.05 4.79
CA ARG A 139 -13.26 -17.37 5.21
C ARG A 139 -14.35 -17.87 4.26
N MET A 140 -14.03 -17.93 2.97
CA MET A 140 -14.90 -18.54 1.97
C MET A 140 -15.00 -20.03 2.23
N GLU A 141 -16.23 -20.53 2.30
CA GLU A 141 -16.54 -21.94 2.58
C GLU A 141 -16.66 -22.76 1.30
N SER A 142 -17.15 -22.15 0.22
CA SER A 142 -17.27 -22.77 -1.10
C SER A 142 -16.19 -22.25 -2.03
N PHE A 143 -15.52 -23.17 -2.72
CA PHE A 143 -14.51 -22.85 -3.73
C PHE A 143 -15.09 -22.80 -5.16
N TYR A 144 -16.41 -23.00 -5.32
CA TYR A 144 -17.06 -23.17 -6.64
C TYR A 144 -18.05 -22.05 -6.99
N LEU A 145 -18.30 -21.12 -6.07
CA LEU A 145 -19.23 -20.00 -6.28
C LEU A 145 -18.49 -18.82 -6.90
N LEU A 146 -19.19 -18.06 -7.76
CA LEU A 146 -18.75 -16.72 -8.13
C LEU A 146 -18.75 -15.83 -6.90
N ASN A 147 -17.84 -14.86 -6.85
CA ASN A 147 -17.77 -13.88 -5.77
C ASN A 147 -19.11 -13.16 -5.57
N SER A 148 -19.84 -12.89 -6.65
CA SER A 148 -21.19 -12.30 -6.64
C SER A 148 -22.24 -13.17 -5.95
N ASP A 149 -22.04 -14.48 -5.95
CA ASP A 149 -23.01 -15.47 -5.48
C ASP A 149 -22.72 -15.90 -4.04
N VAL A 150 -21.59 -15.46 -3.47
CA VAL A 150 -21.23 -15.77 -2.09
C VAL A 150 -22.01 -14.86 -1.13
N PRO A 151 -22.91 -15.41 -0.29
CA PRO A 151 -23.70 -14.60 0.63
C PRO A 151 -22.83 -13.81 1.62
N GLY A 152 -23.15 -12.52 1.77
CA GLY A 152 -22.47 -11.62 2.71
C GLY A 152 -20.98 -11.42 2.46
N LEU A 153 -20.47 -11.71 1.25
CA LEU A 153 -19.04 -11.54 0.96
C LEU A 153 -18.59 -10.08 1.08
N ALA A 154 -19.36 -9.13 0.56
CA ALA A 154 -19.03 -7.70 0.64
C ALA A 154 -18.87 -7.20 2.10
N ASP A 155 -19.76 -7.63 2.99
CA ASP A 155 -19.68 -7.29 4.42
C ASP A 155 -18.45 -7.92 5.09
N ARG A 156 -18.11 -9.16 4.70
CA ARG A 156 -16.90 -9.83 5.19
C ARG A 156 -15.63 -9.16 4.70
N VAL A 157 -15.57 -8.77 3.42
CA VAL A 157 -14.45 -7.98 2.87
C VAL A 157 -14.23 -6.73 3.71
N LYS A 158 -15.29 -5.95 3.95
CA LYS A 158 -15.22 -4.74 4.78
C LYS A 158 -14.82 -5.02 6.24
N ALA A 159 -15.22 -6.15 6.79
CA ALA A 159 -14.93 -6.52 8.18
C ALA A 159 -13.56 -7.19 8.38
N LYS A 160 -12.99 -7.81 7.35
CA LYS A 160 -11.78 -8.65 7.43
C LYS A 160 -10.55 -8.05 6.77
N ILE A 161 -10.73 -7.15 5.79
CA ILE A 161 -9.64 -6.41 5.18
C ILE A 161 -9.66 -4.99 5.78
N PRO A 162 -8.84 -4.73 6.81
CA PRO A 162 -8.81 -3.41 7.43
C PRO A 162 -8.22 -2.37 6.47
N PRO A 163 -8.54 -1.07 6.65
CA PRO A 163 -8.15 -0.04 5.69
C PRO A 163 -6.64 0.10 5.48
N HIS A 164 -5.80 -0.15 6.50
CA HIS A 164 -4.35 -0.05 6.35
C HIS A 164 -3.83 -1.18 5.47
N LEU A 165 -4.34 -2.40 5.64
CA LEU A 165 -4.03 -3.53 4.76
C LEU A 165 -4.51 -3.28 3.32
N SER A 166 -5.73 -2.76 3.15
CA SER A 166 -6.24 -2.37 1.82
C SER A 166 -5.32 -1.34 1.16
N TYR A 167 -4.99 -0.27 1.88
CA TYR A 167 -4.08 0.77 1.39
C TYR A 167 -2.72 0.17 1.01
N SER A 168 -2.10 -0.61 1.91
CA SER A 168 -0.82 -1.25 1.64
C SER A 168 -0.87 -2.15 0.41
N CYS A 169 -1.92 -2.97 0.23
CA CYS A 169 -2.08 -3.84 -0.94
C CYS A 169 -2.12 -3.06 -2.26
N LEU A 170 -2.69 -1.85 -2.25
CA LEU A 170 -2.93 -1.02 -3.43
C LEU A 170 -1.80 -0.04 -3.73
N CYS A 171 -1.11 0.44 -2.70
CA CYS A 171 -0.23 1.62 -2.81
C CYS A 171 1.27 1.32 -2.68
N TRP A 172 1.67 0.16 -2.11
CA TRP A 172 3.09 -0.17 -1.87
C TRP A 172 3.97 0.02 -3.12
N ALA A 173 3.44 -0.40 -4.26
CA ALA A 173 4.11 -0.41 -5.55
C ALA A 173 4.33 1.01 -6.10
N ASN A 174 3.33 1.88 -5.98
CA ASN A 174 3.43 3.28 -6.39
C ASN A 174 4.45 4.05 -5.52
N HIS A 175 4.47 3.78 -4.21
CA HIS A 175 5.49 4.33 -3.33
C HIS A 175 6.88 3.88 -3.75
N LEU A 176 7.06 2.58 -4.02
CA LEU A 176 8.31 2.01 -4.50
C LEU A 176 8.79 2.62 -5.84
N GLN A 177 7.87 2.91 -6.77
CA GLN A 177 8.18 3.63 -8.01
C GLN A 177 8.61 5.08 -7.80
N ALA A 178 8.37 5.66 -6.64
CA ALA A 178 8.85 7.00 -6.31
C ALA A 178 10.16 6.97 -5.51
N THR A 179 10.73 5.79 -5.22
CA THR A 179 11.99 5.66 -4.49
C THR A 179 13.19 5.46 -5.41
N LYS A 180 14.37 5.78 -4.87
CA LYS A 180 15.64 5.28 -5.42
C LYS A 180 15.81 3.81 -5.05
N PHE A 181 16.77 3.15 -5.71
CA PHE A 181 17.20 1.80 -5.35
C PHE A 181 17.59 1.74 -3.87
N ASP A 182 17.06 0.75 -3.16
CA ASP A 182 17.35 0.45 -1.76
C ASP A 182 17.35 -1.08 -1.55
N PRO A 183 18.48 -1.68 -1.10
CA PRO A 183 18.57 -3.10 -0.79
C PRO A 183 17.56 -3.58 0.26
N GLU A 184 17.23 -2.74 1.25
CA GLU A 184 16.29 -3.10 2.31
C GLU A 184 14.88 -3.29 1.75
N LEU A 185 14.42 -2.33 0.93
CA LEU A 185 13.17 -2.42 0.19
C LEU A 185 13.13 -3.66 -0.71
N ALA A 186 14.23 -3.96 -1.41
CA ALA A 186 14.31 -5.16 -2.24
C ALA A 186 14.18 -6.46 -1.42
N GLY A 187 14.74 -6.48 -0.20
CA GLY A 187 14.55 -7.57 0.75
C GLY A 187 13.08 -7.75 1.16
N HIS A 188 12.38 -6.67 1.47
CA HIS A 188 10.96 -6.71 1.81
C HIS A 188 10.10 -7.22 0.65
N VAL A 189 10.35 -6.75 -0.57
CA VAL A 189 9.62 -7.23 -1.76
C VAL A 189 9.92 -8.71 -2.00
N LYS A 190 11.18 -9.15 -1.87
CA LYS A 190 11.53 -10.58 -1.97
C LYS A 190 10.81 -11.43 -0.92
N ASN A 191 10.57 -10.89 0.29
CA ASN A 191 9.82 -11.61 1.33
C ASN A 191 8.32 -11.75 1.02
N ILE A 192 7.75 -10.91 0.16
CA ILE A 192 6.36 -11.07 -0.32
C ILE A 192 6.31 -11.98 -1.54
N PHE A 193 7.19 -11.74 -2.51
CA PHE A 193 7.17 -12.43 -3.80
C PHE A 193 7.81 -13.81 -3.78
N GLY A 194 8.66 -14.10 -2.79
CA GLY A 194 9.42 -15.34 -2.69
C GLY A 194 8.71 -16.47 -1.95
N ASN A 195 7.47 -16.28 -1.50
CA ASN A 195 6.69 -17.28 -0.76
C ASN A 195 5.18 -17.11 -0.99
N GLU A 196 4.37 -17.73 -0.13
CA GLU A 196 2.90 -17.75 -0.25
C GLU A 196 2.18 -16.42 -0.14
N ARG A 197 2.85 -15.41 0.39
CA ARG A 197 2.26 -14.08 0.58
C ARG A 197 1.87 -13.45 -0.75
N ILE A 198 2.55 -13.77 -1.85
CA ILE A 198 2.13 -13.31 -3.18
C ILE A 198 0.70 -13.77 -3.51
N LEU A 199 0.32 -15.00 -3.14
CA LEU A 199 -1.04 -15.50 -3.34
C LEU A 199 -2.02 -14.76 -2.43
N PHE A 200 -1.68 -14.58 -1.15
CA PHE A 200 -2.57 -13.88 -0.21
C PHE A 200 -2.80 -12.43 -0.61
N TRP A 201 -1.77 -11.77 -1.17
CA TRP A 201 -1.90 -10.45 -1.76
C TRP A 201 -2.84 -10.46 -2.96
N LEU A 202 -2.68 -11.41 -3.89
CA LEU A 202 -3.60 -11.57 -5.04
C LEU A 202 -5.03 -11.91 -4.61
N GLU A 203 -5.20 -12.65 -3.53
CA GLU A 203 -6.51 -12.95 -2.92
C GLU A 203 -7.21 -11.65 -2.50
N ILE A 204 -6.51 -10.77 -1.78
CA ILE A 204 -7.07 -9.47 -1.38
C ILE A 204 -7.36 -8.60 -2.61
N LEU A 205 -6.46 -8.55 -3.60
CA LEU A 205 -6.70 -7.78 -4.83
C LEU A 205 -7.92 -8.28 -5.61
N SER A 206 -8.17 -9.60 -5.62
CA SER A 206 -9.40 -10.18 -6.16
C SER A 206 -10.64 -9.72 -5.40
N LEU A 207 -10.62 -9.82 -4.07
CA LEU A 207 -11.73 -9.46 -3.19
C LEU A 207 -12.05 -7.96 -3.21
N LEU A 208 -11.05 -7.13 -3.44
CA LEU A 208 -11.19 -5.68 -3.66
C LEU A 208 -11.63 -5.33 -5.09
N GLY A 209 -11.78 -6.32 -5.98
CA GLY A 209 -12.22 -6.13 -7.37
C GLY A 209 -11.15 -5.54 -8.30
N VAL A 210 -9.88 -5.49 -7.88
CA VAL A 210 -8.78 -4.86 -8.63
C VAL A 210 -8.32 -5.72 -9.81
N LEU A 211 -8.50 -7.04 -9.70
CA LEU A 211 -8.13 -7.99 -10.77
C LEU A 211 -9.18 -8.09 -11.89
N GLY A 212 -10.38 -7.53 -11.68
CA GLY A 212 -11.47 -7.55 -12.66
C GLY A 212 -11.57 -6.25 -13.46
N ASN A 213 -12.34 -6.28 -14.55
CA ASN A 213 -12.70 -5.06 -15.32
C ASN A 213 -13.84 -4.26 -14.68
N ASP A 214 -14.55 -4.85 -13.72
CA ASP A 214 -15.61 -4.20 -12.94
C ASP A 214 -14.98 -3.39 -11.80
N VAL A 215 -14.40 -2.24 -12.16
CA VAL A 215 -13.70 -1.36 -11.22
C VAL A 215 -14.70 -0.75 -10.23
N LEU A 216 -14.79 -1.35 -9.04
CA LEU A 216 -15.45 -0.79 -7.87
C LEU A 216 -14.47 -0.07 -6.93
N TRP A 217 -13.25 0.24 -7.41
CA TRP A 217 -12.34 1.10 -6.68
C TRP A 217 -12.54 2.57 -7.04
N CYS A 218 -13.14 3.31 -6.11
CA CYS A 218 -13.24 4.76 -6.15
C CYS A 218 -12.02 5.39 -5.48
N SER A 219 -10.92 5.61 -6.20
CA SER A 219 -9.97 6.72 -5.96
C SER A 219 -8.80 6.68 -6.94
N LYS A 220 -8.12 7.82 -7.06
CA LYS A 220 -7.20 8.32 -8.09
C LYS A 220 -5.89 7.53 -8.30
N VAL A 221 -5.84 6.25 -7.97
CA VAL A 221 -4.77 5.36 -8.42
C VAL A 221 -5.05 5.02 -9.89
N VAL A 222 -4.09 5.32 -10.76
CA VAL A 222 -4.22 5.41 -12.23
C VAL A 222 -5.13 4.30 -12.79
N PRO A 223 -6.36 4.62 -13.26
CA PRO A 223 -7.35 3.66 -13.78
C PRO A 223 -6.95 2.93 -15.08
N GLY A 224 -5.67 2.95 -15.47
CA GLY A 224 -5.17 2.37 -16.71
C GLY A 224 -3.98 1.44 -16.55
N GLU A 225 -3.38 1.31 -15.36
CA GLU A 225 -2.25 0.42 -15.13
C GLU A 225 -2.75 -0.94 -14.64
N SER A 226 -2.71 -1.96 -15.50
CA SER A 226 -2.87 -3.36 -15.04
C SER A 226 -1.87 -3.65 -13.92
N ILE A 227 -2.28 -4.39 -12.87
CA ILE A 227 -1.39 -4.84 -11.79
C ILE A 227 -0.12 -5.50 -12.35
N SER A 228 -0.23 -6.24 -13.46
CA SER A 228 0.91 -6.82 -14.17
C SER A 228 1.94 -5.78 -14.64
N ARG A 229 1.47 -4.62 -15.12
CA ARG A 229 2.33 -3.51 -15.56
C ARG A 229 2.96 -2.80 -14.36
N MET A 230 2.16 -2.58 -13.31
CA MET A 230 2.64 -2.01 -12.05
C MET A 230 3.77 -2.86 -11.46
N VAL A 231 3.53 -4.16 -11.22
CA VAL A 231 4.55 -5.08 -10.67
C VAL A 231 5.81 -5.08 -11.52
N ARG A 232 5.68 -5.19 -12.85
CA ARG A 232 6.83 -5.17 -13.75
C ARG A 232 7.63 -3.88 -13.62
N SER A 233 6.97 -2.73 -13.72
CA SER A 233 7.62 -1.43 -13.65
C SER A 233 8.28 -1.19 -12.29
N CYS A 234 7.61 -1.54 -11.20
CA CYS A 234 8.15 -1.41 -9.84
C CYS A 234 9.43 -2.20 -9.66
N ILE A 235 9.46 -3.45 -10.13
CA ILE A 235 10.61 -4.35 -9.93
C ILE A 235 11.77 -3.93 -10.83
N THR A 236 11.52 -3.57 -12.08
CA THR A 236 12.55 -3.01 -12.98
C THR A 236 13.17 -1.76 -12.37
N GLN A 237 12.34 -0.86 -11.83
CA GLN A 237 12.81 0.37 -11.19
C GLN A 237 13.54 0.12 -9.87
N LEU A 238 13.06 -0.83 -9.06
CA LEU A 238 13.68 -1.19 -7.80
C LEU A 238 15.04 -1.82 -8.02
N ILE A 239 15.22 -2.63 -9.07
CA ILE A 239 16.49 -3.35 -9.31
C ILE A 239 17.49 -2.49 -10.09
N GLN A 240 17.06 -1.59 -10.98
CA GLN A 240 17.95 -0.73 -11.78
C GLN A 240 19.13 -1.49 -12.46
N GLU A 241 18.86 -2.69 -12.98
CA GLU A 241 19.87 -3.57 -13.60
C GLU A 241 21.06 -3.92 -12.66
N LYS A 242 20.85 -3.87 -11.33
CA LYS A 242 21.87 -4.26 -10.35
C LYS A 242 22.05 -5.78 -10.33
N VAL A 243 23.32 -6.20 -10.36
CA VAL A 243 23.73 -7.60 -10.22
C VAL A 243 23.35 -8.12 -8.83
N GLY A 244 22.84 -9.35 -8.77
CA GLY A 244 22.46 -10.04 -7.52
C GLY A 244 20.96 -10.03 -7.19
N TYR A 245 20.12 -9.48 -8.06
CA TYR A 245 18.66 -9.45 -7.91
C TYR A 245 17.92 -10.24 -9.01
N GLU A 246 18.63 -11.10 -9.72
CA GLU A 246 18.09 -11.92 -10.82
C GLU A 246 16.93 -12.81 -10.35
N ASP A 247 17.02 -13.33 -9.11
CA ASP A 247 15.93 -14.07 -8.46
C ASP A 247 14.66 -13.21 -8.34
N LEU A 248 14.79 -11.97 -7.88
CA LEU A 248 13.65 -11.08 -7.65
C LEU A 248 12.99 -10.70 -8.97
N GLU A 249 13.79 -10.47 -10.02
CA GLU A 249 13.29 -10.24 -11.37
C GLU A 249 12.55 -11.48 -11.91
N ALA A 250 13.08 -12.69 -11.67
CA ALA A 250 12.42 -13.93 -12.05
C ALA A 250 11.07 -14.10 -11.33
N LEU A 251 11.03 -13.88 -10.01
CA LEU A 251 9.81 -13.92 -9.21
C LEU A 251 8.76 -12.94 -9.73
N ALA A 252 9.16 -11.71 -10.04
CA ALA A 252 8.27 -10.70 -10.58
C ALA A 252 7.73 -11.08 -11.96
N ARG A 253 8.59 -11.60 -12.83
CA ARG A 253 8.20 -12.09 -14.15
C ARG A 253 7.18 -13.23 -14.05
N ASP A 254 7.37 -14.17 -13.13
CA ASP A 254 6.43 -15.27 -12.90
C ASP A 254 5.11 -14.77 -12.31
N GLY A 255 5.15 -13.84 -11.34
CA GLY A 255 3.94 -13.20 -10.80
C GLY A 255 3.14 -12.45 -11.88
N VAL A 256 3.83 -11.73 -12.77
CA VAL A 256 3.21 -11.03 -13.90
C VAL A 256 2.53 -12.00 -14.86
N LYS A 257 3.17 -13.13 -15.18
CA LYS A 257 2.58 -14.18 -16.02
C LYS A 257 1.39 -14.85 -15.32
N PHE A 258 1.50 -15.13 -14.02
CA PHE A 258 0.41 -15.68 -13.22
C PHE A 258 -0.84 -14.79 -13.29
N ILE A 259 -0.68 -13.48 -13.05
CA ILE A 259 -1.79 -12.51 -13.14
C ILE A 259 -2.36 -12.49 -14.56
N HIS A 260 -1.50 -12.47 -15.59
CA HIS A 260 -1.93 -12.44 -16.97
C HIS A 260 -2.82 -13.64 -17.34
N TYR A 261 -2.43 -14.86 -16.95
CA TYR A 261 -3.17 -16.07 -17.31
C TYR A 261 -4.44 -16.29 -16.48
N PHE A 262 -4.46 -15.87 -15.21
CA PHE A 262 -5.51 -16.30 -14.29
C PHE A 262 -6.38 -15.17 -13.71
N SER A 263 -6.07 -13.90 -13.96
CA SER A 263 -6.82 -12.74 -13.41
C SER A 263 -8.32 -12.80 -13.68
N THR A 264 -8.75 -13.21 -14.88
CA THR A 264 -10.18 -13.34 -15.22
C THR A 264 -10.90 -14.34 -14.32
N ALA A 265 -10.32 -15.53 -14.12
CA ALA A 265 -10.93 -16.56 -13.27
C ALA A 265 -10.91 -16.13 -11.80
N ILE A 266 -9.77 -15.60 -11.34
CA ILE A 266 -9.56 -15.17 -9.95
C ILE A 266 -10.46 -13.99 -9.59
N SER A 267 -10.70 -13.05 -10.50
CA SER A 267 -11.59 -11.90 -10.26
C SER A 267 -13.06 -12.32 -10.19
N ALA A 268 -13.48 -13.27 -11.02
CA ALA A 268 -14.83 -13.82 -10.97
C ALA A 268 -15.07 -14.67 -9.72
N SER A 269 -14.07 -15.45 -9.30
CA SER A 269 -14.15 -16.31 -8.12
C SER A 269 -12.76 -16.45 -7.49
N THR A 270 -12.54 -15.75 -6.36
CA THR A 270 -11.26 -15.70 -5.65
C THR A 270 -10.69 -17.09 -5.32
N PRO A 271 -11.48 -18.10 -4.92
CA PRO A 271 -11.01 -19.47 -4.71
C PRO A 271 -10.20 -20.09 -5.85
N HIS A 272 -10.47 -19.70 -7.11
CA HIS A 272 -9.75 -20.22 -8.28
C HIS A 272 -8.26 -19.88 -8.27
N LEU A 273 -7.82 -18.92 -7.45
CA LEU A 273 -6.42 -18.71 -7.14
C LEU A 273 -5.72 -20.00 -6.68
N TYR A 274 -6.38 -20.77 -5.83
CA TYR A 274 -5.83 -21.98 -5.21
C TYR A 274 -6.20 -23.25 -5.95
N ILE A 275 -7.44 -23.36 -6.43
CA ILE A 275 -7.95 -24.61 -7.02
C ILE A 275 -7.73 -24.71 -8.54
N SER A 276 -7.43 -23.59 -9.22
CA SER A 276 -7.28 -23.58 -10.68
C SER A 276 -6.02 -22.89 -11.17
N ALA A 277 -5.59 -21.78 -10.58
CA ALA A 277 -4.37 -21.11 -11.02
C ALA A 277 -3.12 -21.87 -10.52
N LEU A 278 -3.06 -22.13 -9.21
CA LEU A 278 -1.91 -22.78 -8.58
C LEU A 278 -1.52 -24.16 -9.17
N PRO A 279 -2.47 -25.08 -9.49
CA PRO A 279 -2.14 -26.35 -10.15
C PRO A 279 -1.46 -26.24 -11.52
N PHE A 280 -1.67 -25.13 -12.22
CA PHE A 280 -1.19 -24.89 -13.60
C PHE A 280 0.05 -23.99 -13.63
N VAL A 281 0.64 -23.72 -12.47
CA VAL A 281 1.90 -22.98 -12.40
C VAL A 281 3.06 -23.92 -12.78
N PRO A 282 4.00 -23.49 -13.65
CA PRO A 282 5.18 -24.28 -13.99
C PRO A 282 6.03 -24.64 -12.75
N GLU A 283 6.61 -25.84 -12.72
CA GLU A 283 7.36 -26.32 -11.55
C GLU A 283 8.64 -25.50 -11.27
N ASN A 284 9.15 -24.81 -12.28
CA ASN A 284 10.31 -23.92 -12.18
C ASN A 284 9.97 -22.54 -11.57
N ALA A 285 8.70 -22.19 -11.45
CA ALA A 285 8.29 -20.94 -10.82
C ALA A 285 8.45 -21.04 -9.29
N ILE A 286 9.54 -20.45 -8.79
CA ILE A 286 10.10 -20.62 -7.46
C ILE A 286 9.12 -20.41 -6.29
N PRO A 287 8.26 -19.37 -6.25
CA PRO A 287 7.52 -19.04 -5.02
C PRO A 287 6.33 -19.97 -4.78
N TYR A 288 5.88 -20.67 -5.81
CA TYR A 288 4.70 -21.53 -5.78
C TYR A 288 5.03 -22.97 -5.37
N ARG A 289 6.29 -23.39 -5.56
CA ARG A 289 6.75 -24.75 -5.23
C ARG A 289 6.62 -25.06 -3.73
N GLY A 290 6.99 -24.12 -2.86
CA GLY A 290 6.89 -24.30 -1.40
C GLY A 290 5.44 -24.39 -0.90
N LEU A 291 4.52 -23.73 -1.60
CA LEU A 291 3.09 -23.70 -1.31
C LEU A 291 2.37 -25.00 -1.63
N MET A 292 2.73 -25.61 -2.76
CA MET A 292 2.15 -26.88 -3.19
C MET A 292 2.44 -28.01 -2.20
N VAL A 293 3.53 -27.91 -1.42
CA VAL A 293 3.87 -28.87 -0.36
C VAL A 293 2.99 -28.69 0.89
N ASN A 294 2.58 -27.45 1.18
CA ASN A 294 1.85 -27.09 2.41
C ASN A 294 0.33 -27.11 2.26
N LEU A 295 -0.20 -27.22 1.04
CA LEU A 295 -1.64 -27.33 0.76
C LEU A 295 -1.98 -28.77 0.33
N PRO A 296 -2.43 -29.63 1.27
CA PRO A 296 -2.51 -31.08 1.07
C PRO A 296 -3.57 -31.55 0.05
N CYS A 297 -4.42 -30.65 -0.45
CA CYS A 297 -5.56 -30.98 -1.32
C CYS A 297 -5.54 -30.24 -2.68
N ILE A 298 -4.36 -29.78 -3.13
CA ILE A 298 -4.23 -29.16 -4.46
C ILE A 298 -4.32 -30.24 -5.55
N ALA A 299 -5.17 -29.99 -6.55
CA ALA A 299 -5.24 -30.82 -7.74
C ALA A 299 -3.89 -30.84 -8.49
N LYS A 300 -3.47 -31.99 -9.00
CA LYS A 300 -2.27 -32.12 -9.84
C LYS A 300 -2.67 -32.47 -11.26
N ILE A 301 -1.98 -31.88 -12.23
CA ILE A 301 -2.18 -32.20 -13.63
C ILE A 301 -1.57 -33.58 -13.90
N ALA A 302 -2.38 -34.51 -14.37
CA ALA A 302 -1.98 -35.91 -14.56
C ALA A 302 -1.16 -36.11 -15.86
N GLU A 303 -1.50 -35.39 -16.93
CA GLU A 303 -0.86 -35.49 -18.24
C GLU A 303 -0.80 -34.12 -18.93
N GLY A 304 0.19 -33.89 -19.79
CA GLY A 304 0.28 -32.70 -20.64
C GLY A 304 0.80 -31.42 -19.97
N HIS A 305 1.21 -31.47 -18.70
CA HIS A 305 1.95 -30.37 -18.08
C HIS A 305 3.40 -30.41 -18.57
N SER A 306 3.75 -29.63 -19.59
CA SER A 306 5.15 -29.39 -19.94
C SER A 306 5.74 -28.50 -18.84
N ASN A 307 6.28 -29.13 -17.79
CA ASN A 307 6.69 -28.56 -16.50
C ASN A 307 7.72 -27.42 -16.53
N GLU A 308 8.26 -27.05 -17.69
CA GLU A 308 9.48 -26.24 -17.74
C GLU A 308 9.21 -24.74 -17.77
N ASP A 309 8.14 -24.29 -18.45
CA ASP A 309 7.87 -22.87 -18.66
C ASP A 309 6.38 -22.55 -18.78
N TRP A 310 6.05 -21.29 -18.56
CA TRP A 310 4.72 -20.75 -18.83
C TRP A 310 4.35 -20.92 -20.32
N PRO A 311 3.07 -21.12 -20.66
CA PRO A 311 2.64 -21.21 -22.05
C PRO A 311 3.10 -20.02 -22.88
N ALA A 312 3.30 -20.22 -24.19
CA ALA A 312 3.49 -19.11 -25.12
C ALA A 312 2.18 -18.31 -25.20
N ALA A 313 2.29 -16.99 -25.03
CA ALA A 313 1.17 -16.05 -25.16
C ALA A 313 0.81 -15.78 -26.63
#